data_AF-A0A3C1X4H4-F1
#
_entry.id   AF-A0A3C1X4H4-F1
#
_cell.length_a   1.000
_cell.length_b   1.000
_cell.length_c   1.000
_cell.angle_alpha   90.00
_cell.angle_beta   90.00
_cell.angle_gamma   90.00
#
_symmetry.space_group_name_H-M   'P 1'
#
loop_
_entity.id
_entity.type
_entity.pdbx_description
1 polymer ?
#
loop_
_entity_poly.entity_id
_entity_poly.type
_entity_poly.pdbx_seq_one_letter_code
_entity_poly.pdbx_strand_id
1 'polypeptide(L)'
;MQIKQFRTGSRLDYIHGTRAGWQREIAFLKDPDPSGEVAFLLHDRLEQTPAAVWRLWLTGDRVEFPSMGRATLIGSDGIDLEIFCWPAKTALTTAAATVEGMVRRNGREERQPTTQTALETALSSQSPISVLLWPRRKQDPAPRVAWFSNGRGVEIQSDAGTSYLSLPATELQSSPDQQFNSFGAAVAVQLRGSMLHSTLTGRGLFKARGHTESNEGDSLIDTSVSIP
;
A
#
# COMPACT_ATOMS: atom_id res chain seq x y z
N MET A 1 0.33 4.33 19.42
CA MET A 1 0.22 5.05 18.14
C MET A 1 -1.01 5.93 18.22
N GLN A 2 -0.91 7.18 17.82
CA GLN A 2 -2.03 8.11 17.79
C GLN A 2 -2.52 8.22 16.34
N ILE A 3 -3.78 7.87 16.10
CA ILE A 3 -4.42 8.08 14.79
C ILE A 3 -4.76 9.56 14.65
N LYS A 4 -4.29 10.19 13.58
CA LYS A 4 -4.51 11.60 13.24
C LYS A 4 -5.64 11.78 12.25
N GLN A 5 -5.80 10.83 11.33
CA GLN A 5 -6.85 10.83 10.34
C GLN A 5 -7.27 9.41 9.98
N PHE A 6 -8.56 9.22 9.80
CA PHE A 6 -9.15 8.02 9.24
C PHE A 6 -10.28 8.43 8.29
N ARG A 7 -10.25 7.92 7.06
CA ARG A 7 -11.26 8.13 6.02
C ARG A 7 -11.54 6.79 5.36
N THR A 8 -12.80 6.49 5.10
CA THR A 8 -13.22 5.22 4.51
C THR A 8 -14.23 5.46 3.40
N GLY A 9 -13.95 4.90 2.22
CA GLY A 9 -14.83 4.95 1.06
C GLY A 9 -14.97 3.57 0.42
N SER A 10 -15.66 3.53 -0.73
CA SER A 10 -15.94 2.28 -1.42
C SER A 10 -14.68 1.58 -1.94
N ARG A 11 -13.67 2.34 -2.39
CA ARG A 11 -12.45 1.81 -3.04
C ARG A 11 -11.14 2.20 -2.37
N LEU A 12 -11.20 3.09 -1.37
CA LEU A 12 -10.04 3.52 -0.61
C LEU A 12 -10.37 3.73 0.86
N ASP A 13 -9.56 3.15 1.73
CA ASP A 13 -9.40 3.64 3.10
C ASP A 13 -8.05 4.36 3.24
N TYR A 14 -8.05 5.49 3.93
CA TYR A 14 -6.85 6.23 4.26
C TYR A 14 -6.70 6.39 5.78
N ILE A 15 -5.51 6.09 6.27
CA ILE A 15 -5.14 6.21 7.68
C ILE A 15 -3.82 6.97 7.79
N HIS A 16 -3.76 7.94 8.69
CA HIS A 16 -2.51 8.57 9.11
C HIS A 16 -2.39 8.47 10.63
N GLY A 17 -1.24 8.02 11.11
CA GLY A 17 -0.95 8.03 12.54
C GLY A 17 0.53 8.29 12.84
N THR A 18 0.78 8.69 14.09
CA THR A 18 2.12 8.99 14.58
C THR A 18 2.43 8.23 15.87
N ARG A 19 3.71 7.94 16.10
CA ARG A 19 4.22 7.33 17.33
C ARG A 19 5.70 7.66 17.50
N ALA A 20 6.05 8.45 18.52
CA ALA A 20 7.44 8.72 18.90
C ALA A 20 8.36 9.10 17.70
N GLY A 21 7.99 10.16 16.96
CA GLY A 21 8.73 10.61 15.78
C GLY A 21 8.54 9.77 14.51
N TRP A 22 7.87 8.62 14.60
CA TRP A 22 7.44 7.83 13.45
C TRP A 22 6.09 8.33 12.94
N GLN A 23 5.98 8.55 11.64
CA GLN A 23 4.73 8.81 10.94
C GLN A 23 4.46 7.69 9.95
N ARG A 24 3.23 7.18 9.95
CA ARG A 24 2.77 6.18 8.98
C ARG A 24 1.48 6.67 8.33
N GLU A 25 1.47 6.64 7.02
CA GLU A 25 0.28 6.74 6.20
C GLU A 25 0.00 5.39 5.54
N ILE A 26 -1.26 5.00 5.46
CA ILE A 26 -1.72 3.78 4.83
C ILE A 26 -2.87 4.13 3.91
N ALA A 27 -2.73 3.81 2.63
CA ALA A 27 -3.83 3.75 1.67
C ALA A 27 -4.15 2.27 1.38
N PHE A 28 -5.37 1.85 1.70
CA PHE A 28 -5.88 0.53 1.41
C PHE A 28 -6.81 0.61 0.19
N LEU A 29 -6.30 0.20 -0.97
CA LEU A 29 -7.08 -0.03 -2.18
C LEU A 29 -7.92 -1.29 -1.99
N LYS A 30 -9.20 -1.18 -2.27
CA LYS A 30 -10.15 -2.28 -2.20
C LYS A 30 -11.16 -2.18 -3.32
N ASP A 31 -11.82 -3.28 -3.62
CA ASP A 31 -12.90 -3.35 -4.59
C ASP A 31 -14.19 -3.80 -3.90
N PRO A 32 -15.35 -3.18 -4.20
CA PRO A 32 -16.64 -3.72 -3.80
C PRO A 32 -16.91 -5.14 -4.30
N ASP A 33 -16.30 -5.54 -5.42
CA ASP A 33 -16.25 -6.93 -5.86
C ASP A 33 -15.25 -7.73 -5.01
N PRO A 34 -15.67 -8.80 -4.30
CA PRO A 34 -14.77 -9.62 -3.50
C PRO A 34 -13.63 -10.28 -4.29
N SER A 35 -13.77 -10.39 -5.61
CA SER A 35 -12.76 -10.92 -6.52
C SER A 35 -11.86 -9.84 -7.13
N GLY A 36 -12.15 -8.56 -6.86
CA GLY A 36 -11.41 -7.42 -7.34
C GLY A 36 -10.07 -7.21 -6.64
N GLU A 37 -9.36 -6.17 -7.09
CA GLU A 37 -8.01 -5.89 -6.60
C GLU A 37 -7.99 -5.33 -5.19
N VAL A 38 -7.03 -5.79 -4.41
CA VAL A 38 -6.73 -5.27 -3.07
C VAL A 38 -5.24 -4.94 -2.97
N ALA A 39 -4.90 -3.82 -2.36
CA ALA A 39 -3.51 -3.43 -2.15
C ALA A 39 -3.36 -2.49 -0.97
N PHE A 40 -2.20 -2.53 -0.30
CA PHE A 40 -1.86 -1.54 0.72
C PHE A 40 -0.63 -0.76 0.28
N LEU A 41 -0.75 0.56 0.20
CA LEU A 41 0.38 1.47 0.13
C LEU A 41 0.67 1.99 1.54
N LEU A 42 1.82 1.63 2.09
CA LEU A 42 2.34 2.15 3.33
C LEU A 42 3.39 3.21 2.99
N HIS A 43 3.38 4.34 3.69
CA HIS A 43 4.42 5.36 3.61
C HIS A 43 4.86 5.74 5.02
N ASP A 44 6.10 5.43 5.33
CA ASP A 44 6.70 5.64 6.63
C ASP A 44 7.77 6.72 6.57
N ARG A 45 7.74 7.63 7.54
CA ARG A 45 8.79 8.63 7.76
C ARG A 45 9.21 8.61 9.22
N LEU A 46 10.52 8.60 9.44
CA LEU A 46 11.12 8.74 10.76
C LEU A 46 11.77 10.12 10.88
N GLU A 47 11.22 10.95 11.77
CA GLU A 47 11.68 12.32 11.99
C GLU A 47 12.90 12.40 12.93
N GLN A 48 13.10 11.38 13.77
CA GLN A 48 14.12 11.36 14.82
C GLN A 48 15.27 10.41 14.49
N THR A 49 16.47 10.75 14.97
CA THR A 49 17.62 9.84 15.06
C THR A 49 17.56 9.06 16.37
N PRO A 50 18.15 7.86 16.48
CA PRO A 50 19.05 7.18 15.52
C PRO A 50 18.33 6.46 14.37
N ALA A 51 19.13 5.90 13.45
CA ALA A 51 18.64 5.00 12.41
C ALA A 51 17.82 3.84 13.03
N ALA A 52 16.77 3.42 12.34
CA ALA A 52 15.86 2.36 12.78
C ALA A 52 15.84 1.20 11.78
N VAL A 53 15.24 0.09 12.18
CA VAL A 53 14.93 -1.02 11.27
C VAL A 53 13.44 -1.00 10.99
N TRP A 54 13.07 -0.90 9.72
CA TRP A 54 11.71 -1.16 9.27
C TRP A 54 11.49 -2.66 9.15
N ARG A 55 10.36 -3.16 9.66
CA ARG A 55 10.01 -4.58 9.62
C ARG A 55 8.60 -4.80 9.12
N LEU A 56 8.43 -5.81 8.28
CA LEU A 56 7.15 -6.43 7.97
C LEU A 56 7.22 -7.90 8.35
N TRP A 57 6.34 -8.31 9.25
CA TRP A 57 6.23 -9.71 9.67
C TRP A 57 5.39 -10.48 8.66
N LEU A 58 5.95 -11.58 8.16
CA LEU A 58 5.38 -12.41 7.12
C LEU A 58 5.20 -13.84 7.61
N THR A 59 4.10 -14.46 7.20
CA THR A 59 3.80 -15.88 7.42
C THR A 59 3.54 -16.51 6.05
N GLY A 60 4.39 -17.45 5.65
CA GLY A 60 4.35 -18.15 4.37
C GLY A 60 5.55 -19.09 4.27
N ASP A 61 5.73 -19.70 3.10
CA ASP A 61 6.73 -20.74 2.88
C ASP A 61 8.15 -20.17 2.83
N ARG A 62 8.36 -19.13 2.00
CA ARG A 62 9.66 -18.46 1.84
C ARG A 62 9.50 -17.07 1.25
N VAL A 63 10.55 -16.26 1.40
CA VAL A 63 10.66 -14.95 0.74
C VAL A 63 11.70 -15.03 -0.36
N GLU A 64 11.31 -14.64 -1.57
CA GLU A 64 12.18 -14.50 -2.74
C GLU A 64 12.49 -13.02 -2.98
N PHE A 65 13.65 -12.71 -3.57
CA PHE A 65 14.10 -11.35 -3.85
C PHE A 65 14.36 -11.17 -5.35
N PRO A 66 13.33 -10.91 -6.17
CA PRO A 66 13.49 -10.81 -7.63
C PRO A 66 14.45 -9.69 -8.06
N SER A 67 14.53 -8.61 -7.29
CA SER A 67 15.45 -7.49 -7.50
C SER A 67 15.57 -6.64 -6.24
N MET A 68 16.46 -5.64 -6.24
CA MET A 68 16.44 -4.58 -5.23
C MET A 68 15.05 -3.95 -5.14
N GLY A 69 14.65 -3.57 -3.92
CA GLY A 69 13.34 -2.99 -3.64
C GLY A 69 12.15 -3.91 -3.92
N ARG A 70 12.37 -5.21 -4.22
CA ARG A 70 11.30 -6.18 -4.46
C ARG A 70 11.49 -7.44 -3.63
N ALA A 71 10.40 -7.92 -3.07
CA ALA A 71 10.33 -9.23 -2.44
C ALA A 71 9.00 -9.90 -2.81
N THR A 72 9.00 -11.23 -2.84
CA THR A 72 7.78 -12.03 -3.02
C THR A 72 7.70 -13.03 -1.88
N LEU A 73 6.66 -12.95 -1.06
CA LEU A 73 6.35 -14.01 -0.12
C LEU A 73 5.58 -15.09 -0.88
N ILE A 74 6.14 -16.29 -0.94
CA ILE A 74 5.45 -17.48 -1.44
C ILE A 74 4.54 -17.99 -0.33
N GLY A 75 3.23 -17.90 -0.51
CA GLY A 75 2.26 -18.31 0.52
C GLY A 75 1.83 -19.77 0.40
N SER A 76 1.23 -20.31 1.45
CA SER A 76 0.76 -21.70 1.51
C SER A 76 -0.57 -21.95 0.79
N ASP A 77 -1.45 -20.94 0.73
CA ASP A 77 -2.88 -21.12 0.39
C ASP A 77 -3.25 -20.58 -1.00
N GLY A 78 -2.38 -20.81 -1.99
CA GLY A 78 -2.64 -20.38 -3.38
C GLY A 78 -2.51 -18.88 -3.64
N ILE A 79 -2.12 -18.10 -2.62
CA ILE A 79 -1.87 -16.66 -2.69
C ILE A 79 -0.39 -16.41 -2.42
N ASP A 80 0.23 -15.57 -3.25
CA ASP A 80 1.52 -14.96 -2.98
C ASP A 80 1.32 -13.49 -2.62
N LEU A 81 2.28 -12.90 -1.89
CA LEU A 81 2.30 -11.46 -1.65
C LEU A 81 3.50 -10.84 -2.36
N GLU A 82 3.23 -10.01 -3.36
CA GLU A 82 4.22 -9.14 -3.99
C GLU A 82 4.45 -7.92 -3.10
N ILE A 83 5.72 -7.57 -2.89
CA ILE A 83 6.15 -6.46 -2.03
C ILE A 83 7.08 -5.58 -2.85
N PHE A 84 6.67 -4.33 -3.08
CA PHE A 84 7.47 -3.35 -3.80
C PHE A 84 7.83 -2.21 -2.85
N CYS A 85 9.07 -1.76 -2.88
CA CYS A 85 9.57 -0.67 -2.05
C CYS A 85 9.95 0.55 -2.88
N TRP A 86 9.69 1.73 -2.35
CA TRP A 86 10.34 2.98 -2.73
C TRP A 86 11.27 3.44 -1.59
N PRO A 87 12.51 3.85 -1.88
CA PRO A 87 13.16 3.84 -3.18
C PRO A 87 13.33 2.44 -3.78
N ALA A 88 13.29 2.30 -5.11
CA ALA A 88 13.43 1.00 -5.78
C ALA A 88 14.80 0.32 -5.53
N LYS A 89 15.77 1.07 -5.01
CA LYS A 89 17.09 0.59 -4.60
C LYS A 89 17.17 0.17 -3.13
N THR A 90 16.05 0.06 -2.42
CA THR A 90 16.02 -0.38 -1.02
C THR A 90 16.57 -1.79 -0.90
N ALA A 91 17.60 -1.97 -0.06
CA ALA A 91 18.13 -3.29 0.27
C ALA A 91 17.18 -3.98 1.26
N LEU A 92 16.73 -5.18 0.92
CA LEU A 92 15.84 -5.99 1.73
C LEU A 92 16.57 -7.24 2.20
N THR A 93 16.37 -7.60 3.47
CA THR A 93 16.87 -8.84 4.07
C THR A 93 15.75 -9.53 4.83
N THR A 94 15.94 -10.80 5.19
CA THR A 94 15.05 -11.47 6.14
C THR A 94 15.76 -11.77 7.45
N ALA A 95 14.99 -11.76 8.53
CA ALA A 95 15.39 -12.28 9.83
C ALA A 95 14.26 -13.18 10.37
N ALA A 96 14.60 -14.33 10.94
CA ALA A 96 13.63 -15.14 11.65
C ALA A 96 13.45 -14.58 13.07
N ALA A 97 12.21 -14.56 13.56
CA ALA A 97 11.96 -14.41 14.98
C ALA A 97 10.91 -15.41 15.45
N THR A 98 11.19 -16.02 16.59
CA THR A 98 10.24 -16.90 17.26
C THR A 98 9.55 -16.11 18.36
N VAL A 99 8.21 -16.08 18.29
CA VAL A 99 7.35 -15.50 19.31
C VAL A 99 6.54 -16.60 19.97
N GLU A 100 6.43 -16.54 21.30
CA GLU A 100 5.58 -17.45 22.07
C GLU A 100 4.15 -16.92 22.05
N GLY A 101 3.27 -17.58 21.28
CA GLY A 101 1.84 -17.30 21.26
C GLY A 101 1.09 -18.14 22.28
N MET A 102 -0.02 -17.61 22.82
CA MET A 102 -0.97 -18.43 23.58
C MET A 102 -1.89 -19.14 22.61
N VAL A 103 -1.95 -20.47 22.69
CA VAL A 103 -2.91 -21.28 21.93
C VAL A 103 -3.77 -22.09 22.89
N ARG A 104 -4.98 -22.42 22.47
CA ARG A 104 -5.86 -23.32 23.21
C ARG A 104 -5.91 -24.67 22.53
N ARG A 105 -5.37 -25.71 23.19
CA ARG A 105 -5.39 -27.09 22.69
C ARG A 105 -6.01 -27.99 23.75
N ASN A 106 -6.94 -28.84 23.34
CA ASN A 106 -7.66 -29.77 24.24
C ASN A 106 -8.26 -29.05 25.48
N GLY A 107 -8.81 -27.85 25.27
CA GLY A 107 -9.42 -27.05 26.33
C GLY A 107 -8.45 -26.32 27.26
N ARG A 108 -7.13 -26.53 27.15
CA ARG A 108 -6.09 -25.89 27.96
C ARG A 108 -5.36 -24.81 27.18
N GLU A 109 -4.98 -23.76 27.88
CA GLU A 109 -4.10 -22.72 27.36
C GLU A 109 -2.64 -23.16 27.49
N GLU A 110 -1.91 -23.12 26.40
CA GLU A 110 -0.50 -23.49 26.33
C GLU A 110 0.27 -22.47 25.49
N ARG A 111 1.55 -22.27 25.81
CA ARG A 111 2.45 -21.45 25.00
C ARG A 111 2.97 -22.30 23.85
N GLN A 112 2.84 -21.79 22.64
CA GLN A 112 3.39 -22.42 21.45
C GLN A 112 4.29 -21.42 20.73
N PRO A 113 5.56 -21.79 20.45
CA PRO A 113 6.42 -20.97 19.61
C PRO A 113 5.88 -20.93 18.19
N THR A 114 5.80 -19.73 17.63
CA THR A 114 5.54 -19.49 16.21
C THR A 114 6.73 -18.74 15.66
N THR A 115 7.43 -19.35 14.71
CA THR A 115 8.49 -18.67 13.95
C THR A 115 7.85 -17.88 12.81
N GLN A 116 8.16 -16.58 12.77
CA GLN A 116 7.76 -15.68 11.70
C GLN A 116 9.01 -15.15 11.00
N THR A 117 8.85 -14.79 9.73
CA THR A 117 9.91 -14.17 8.94
C THR A 117 9.68 -12.66 8.92
N ALA A 118 10.59 -11.88 9.48
CA ALA A 118 10.63 -10.44 9.26
C ALA A 118 11.32 -10.14 7.93
N LEU A 119 10.66 -9.40 7.06
CA LEU A 119 11.31 -8.65 5.99
C LEU A 119 11.82 -7.33 6.58
N GLU A 120 13.10 -7.05 6.40
CA GLU A 120 13.78 -5.94 7.07
C GLU A 120 14.47 -5.01 6.08
N THR A 121 14.54 -3.73 6.45
CA THR A 121 15.47 -2.77 5.85
C THR A 121 15.84 -1.67 6.83
N ALA A 122 17.01 -1.08 6.64
CA ALA A 122 17.47 0.04 7.45
C ALA A 122 16.77 1.33 7.02
N LEU A 123 16.31 2.11 8.00
CA LEU A 123 15.81 3.47 7.80
C LEU A 123 16.85 4.46 8.28
N SER A 124 17.33 5.28 7.35
CA SER A 124 18.01 6.52 7.70
C SER A 124 16.99 7.56 8.14
N SER A 125 17.33 8.40 9.12
CA SER A 125 16.51 9.55 9.50
C SER A 125 16.19 10.41 8.28
N GLN A 126 14.97 10.96 8.23
CA GLN A 126 14.49 11.87 7.17
C GLN A 126 14.31 11.28 5.76
N SER A 127 14.68 10.02 5.52
CA SER A 127 14.36 9.33 4.26
C SER A 127 13.09 8.51 4.42
N PRO A 128 12.01 8.77 3.66
CA PRO A 128 10.83 7.94 3.73
C PRO A 128 11.07 6.58 3.07
N ILE A 129 10.37 5.57 3.55
CA ILE A 129 10.17 4.31 2.83
C ILE A 129 8.70 4.21 2.46
N SER A 130 8.42 3.77 1.24
CA SER A 130 7.06 3.39 0.84
C SER A 130 7.04 1.93 0.47
N VAL A 131 5.97 1.21 0.82
CA VAL A 131 5.81 -0.21 0.52
C VAL A 131 4.43 -0.44 -0.05
N LEU A 132 4.37 -1.00 -1.26
CA LEU A 132 3.14 -1.53 -1.84
C LEU A 132 3.08 -3.03 -1.56
N LEU A 133 2.02 -3.46 -0.88
CA LEU A 133 1.67 -4.85 -0.62
C LEU A 133 0.55 -5.25 -1.57
N TRP A 134 0.82 -6.25 -2.42
CA TRP A 134 -0.11 -6.72 -3.44
C TRP A 134 -0.32 -8.24 -3.33
N PRO A 135 -1.39 -8.69 -2.66
CA PRO A 135 -1.80 -10.08 -2.70
C PRO A 135 -2.20 -10.47 -4.12
N ARG A 136 -1.72 -11.61 -4.61
CA ARG A 136 -2.15 -12.17 -5.91
C ARG A 136 -2.34 -13.67 -5.81
N ARG A 137 -3.18 -14.22 -6.67
CA ARG A 137 -3.23 -15.68 -6.85
C ARG A 137 -1.93 -16.15 -7.51
N LYS A 138 -1.46 -17.34 -7.18
CA LYS A 138 -0.18 -17.88 -7.69
C LYS A 138 -0.12 -17.94 -9.23
N GLN A 139 -1.25 -18.22 -9.86
CA GLN A 139 -1.38 -18.28 -11.32
C GLN A 139 -1.47 -16.91 -12.01
N ASP A 140 -1.79 -15.86 -11.27
CA ASP A 140 -1.88 -14.51 -11.84
C ASP A 140 -0.47 -13.90 -11.94
N PRO A 141 -0.17 -13.16 -13.02
CA PRO A 141 1.09 -12.45 -13.12
C PRO A 141 1.21 -11.38 -12.03
N ALA A 142 2.45 -11.10 -11.60
CA ALA A 142 2.72 -9.95 -10.76
C ALA A 142 2.38 -8.65 -11.51
N PRO A 143 1.82 -7.62 -10.84
CA PRO A 143 1.51 -6.36 -11.49
C PRO A 143 2.80 -5.62 -11.88
N ARG A 144 2.70 -4.76 -12.89
CA ARG A 144 3.74 -3.74 -13.13
C ARG A 144 3.46 -2.54 -12.26
N VAL A 145 4.49 -2.06 -11.56
CA VAL A 145 4.40 -0.99 -10.58
C VAL A 145 5.36 0.13 -10.93
N ALA A 146 4.86 1.35 -10.99
CA ALA A 146 5.68 2.55 -11.19
C ALA A 146 5.38 3.59 -10.10
N TRP A 147 6.42 4.00 -9.39
CA TRP A 147 6.32 4.98 -8.31
C TRP A 147 6.36 6.42 -8.86
N PHE A 148 5.64 7.33 -8.21
CA PHE A 148 5.74 8.76 -8.45
C PHE A 148 5.70 9.55 -7.13
N SER A 149 5.99 10.85 -7.21
CA SER A 149 5.95 11.79 -6.09
C SER A 149 6.66 11.29 -4.83
N ASN A 150 7.91 10.83 -5.00
CA ASN A 150 8.77 10.34 -3.92
C ASN A 150 8.14 9.21 -3.08
N GLY A 151 7.49 8.26 -3.75
CA GLY A 151 6.87 7.09 -3.12
C GLY A 151 5.47 7.34 -2.55
N ARG A 152 4.97 8.59 -2.63
CA ARG A 152 3.62 8.93 -2.16
C ARG A 152 2.50 8.51 -3.12
N GLY A 153 2.85 8.15 -4.35
CA GLY A 153 1.89 7.64 -5.31
C GLY A 153 2.45 6.48 -6.12
N VAL A 154 1.53 5.64 -6.62
CA VAL A 154 1.86 4.44 -7.37
C VAL A 154 0.85 4.20 -8.49
N GLU A 155 1.38 3.94 -9.68
CA GLU A 155 0.66 3.41 -10.84
C GLU A 155 0.84 1.89 -10.85
N ILE A 156 -0.27 1.17 -10.95
CA ILE A 156 -0.31 -0.30 -10.91
C ILE A 156 -1.04 -0.78 -12.16
N GLN A 157 -0.37 -1.61 -12.96
CA GLN A 157 -0.95 -2.24 -14.15
C GLN A 157 -1.06 -3.74 -13.92
N SER A 158 -2.27 -4.27 -14.07
CA SER A 158 -2.61 -5.68 -13.96
C SER A 158 -3.48 -6.13 -15.15
N ASP A 159 -3.92 -7.38 -15.13
CA ASP A 159 -4.88 -7.90 -16.10
C ASP A 159 -6.28 -7.28 -15.96
N ALA A 160 -6.64 -6.74 -14.78
CA ALA A 160 -7.92 -6.05 -14.57
C ALA A 160 -7.92 -4.63 -15.15
N GLY A 161 -6.74 -4.02 -15.31
CA GLY A 161 -6.57 -2.68 -15.86
C GLY A 161 -5.51 -1.89 -15.10
N THR A 162 -5.66 -0.56 -15.10
CA THR A 162 -4.73 0.35 -14.41
C THR A 162 -5.38 0.91 -13.16
N SER A 163 -4.63 0.90 -12.06
CA SER A 163 -5.02 1.49 -10.79
C SER A 163 -3.99 2.53 -10.37
N TYR A 164 -4.43 3.68 -9.88
CA TYR A 164 -3.57 4.71 -9.29
C TYR A 164 -3.95 4.89 -7.83
N LEU A 165 -2.95 4.96 -6.96
CA LEU A 165 -3.10 5.37 -5.57
C LEU A 165 -2.21 6.57 -5.31
N SER A 166 -2.74 7.55 -4.59
CA SER A 166 -1.96 8.70 -4.14
C SER A 166 -2.31 9.04 -2.70
N LEU A 167 -1.29 9.22 -1.87
CA LEU A 167 -1.40 9.76 -0.52
C LEU A 167 -1.54 11.28 -0.57
N PRO A 168 -2.06 11.93 0.48
CA PRO A 168 -2.29 13.37 0.46
C PRO A 168 -1.02 14.16 0.16
N ALA A 169 -1.12 15.22 -0.63
CA ALA A 169 0.01 16.06 -0.97
C ALA A 169 -0.41 17.52 -1.16
N THR A 170 0.47 18.42 -0.76
CA THR A 170 0.34 19.88 -0.98
C THR A 170 0.96 20.33 -2.31
N GLU A 171 1.45 19.39 -3.11
CA GLU A 171 2.01 19.62 -4.43
C GLU A 171 1.31 18.72 -5.44
N LEU A 172 1.27 19.13 -6.71
CA LEU A 172 0.69 18.31 -7.76
C LEU A 172 1.51 17.03 -7.93
N GLN A 173 0.82 15.89 -7.91
CA GLN A 173 1.38 14.58 -8.15
C GLN A 173 0.94 14.11 -9.53
N SER A 174 1.86 13.57 -10.32
CA SER A 174 1.62 13.11 -11.69
C SER A 174 2.12 11.68 -11.88
N SER A 175 1.29 10.82 -12.45
CA SER A 175 1.68 9.45 -12.78
C SER A 175 2.72 9.42 -13.91
N PRO A 176 3.56 8.37 -13.97
CA PRO A 176 4.54 8.20 -15.04
C PRO A 176 3.91 8.15 -16.44
N ASP A 177 2.74 7.53 -16.59
CA ASP A 177 2.00 7.48 -17.86
C ASP A 177 1.27 8.79 -18.22
N GLN A 178 1.33 9.80 -17.35
CA GLN A 178 0.69 11.12 -17.49
C GLN A 178 -0.85 11.07 -17.61
N GLN A 179 -1.47 9.93 -17.34
CA GLN A 179 -2.92 9.78 -17.41
C GLN A 179 -3.60 10.11 -16.09
N PHE A 180 -2.85 10.24 -14.99
CA PHE A 180 -3.36 10.55 -13.67
C PHE A 180 -2.59 11.72 -13.03
N ASN A 181 -3.34 12.66 -12.46
CA ASN A 181 -2.82 13.72 -11.62
C ASN A 181 -3.67 13.87 -10.36
N SER A 182 -3.06 14.23 -9.23
CA SER A 182 -3.80 14.50 -7.99
C SER A 182 -3.15 15.57 -7.13
N PHE A 183 -3.96 16.18 -6.28
CA PHE A 183 -3.56 17.20 -5.31
C PHE A 183 -4.54 17.19 -4.13
N GLY A 184 -4.05 17.45 -2.92
CA GLY A 184 -4.87 17.52 -1.71
C GLY A 184 -5.00 16.16 -1.04
N ALA A 185 -6.22 15.66 -0.85
CA ALA A 185 -6.52 14.44 -0.12
C ALA A 185 -6.05 13.15 -0.84
N ALA A 186 -6.06 12.03 -0.12
CA ALA A 186 -5.73 10.73 -0.68
C ALA A 186 -6.79 10.32 -1.71
N VAL A 187 -6.34 9.66 -2.77
CA VAL A 187 -7.21 9.25 -3.88
C VAL A 187 -6.82 7.86 -4.40
N ALA A 188 -7.84 7.09 -4.76
CA ALA A 188 -7.71 5.88 -5.56
C ALA A 188 -8.50 6.06 -6.84
N VAL A 189 -7.93 5.61 -7.96
CA VAL A 189 -8.61 5.49 -9.26
C VAL A 189 -8.37 4.09 -9.80
N GLN A 190 -9.42 3.40 -10.21
CA GLN A 190 -9.37 2.09 -10.86
C GLN A 190 -10.04 2.20 -12.24
N LEU A 191 -9.26 1.96 -13.28
CA LEU A 191 -9.71 1.94 -14.67
C LEU A 191 -9.96 0.48 -15.06
N ARG A 192 -11.21 0.16 -15.40
CA ARG A 192 -11.70 -1.18 -15.76
C ARG A 192 -12.47 -1.10 -17.07
N GLY A 193 -11.81 -1.45 -18.18
CA GLY A 193 -12.37 -1.20 -19.51
C GLY A 193 -12.65 0.28 -19.72
N SER A 194 -13.90 0.63 -20.05
CA SER A 194 -14.38 2.01 -20.20
C SER A 194 -14.86 2.64 -18.89
N MET A 195 -14.80 1.92 -17.76
CA MET A 195 -15.24 2.44 -16.47
C MET A 195 -14.06 3.00 -15.69
N LEU A 196 -14.24 4.22 -15.19
CA LEU A 196 -13.40 4.83 -14.17
C LEU A 196 -14.16 4.77 -12.86
N HIS A 197 -13.57 4.11 -11.88
CA HIS A 197 -14.03 4.17 -10.50
C HIS A 197 -13.02 4.93 -9.64
N SER A 198 -13.49 5.73 -8.70
CA SER A 198 -12.62 6.49 -7.83
C SER A 198 -13.18 6.70 -6.43
N THR A 199 -12.25 6.95 -5.50
CA THR A 199 -12.55 7.47 -4.16
C THR A 199 -11.60 8.64 -3.90
N LEU A 200 -12.13 9.83 -3.62
CA LEU A 200 -11.39 11.00 -3.14
C LEU A 200 -11.77 11.26 -1.67
N THR A 201 -10.80 11.17 -0.77
CA THR A 201 -11.06 11.04 0.68
C THR A 201 -11.37 12.33 1.43
N GLY A 202 -11.36 13.47 0.75
CA GLY A 202 -11.56 14.80 1.32
C GLY A 202 -11.19 15.89 0.33
N ARG A 203 -10.82 17.07 0.83
CA ARG A 203 -10.49 18.24 0.01
C ARG A 203 -9.34 17.96 -0.94
N GLY A 204 -9.55 18.15 -2.23
CA GLY A 204 -8.54 17.91 -3.25
C GLY A 204 -9.15 17.80 -4.64
N LEU A 205 -8.34 17.36 -5.59
CA LEU A 205 -8.78 17.08 -6.94
C LEU A 205 -7.97 15.93 -7.52
N PHE A 206 -8.56 15.25 -8.50
CA PHE A 206 -7.80 14.40 -9.39
C PHE A 206 -8.25 14.59 -10.84
N LYS A 207 -7.35 14.29 -11.76
CA LYS A 207 -7.64 14.14 -13.19
C LYS A 207 -7.15 12.77 -13.64
N ALA A 208 -8.03 11.97 -14.23
CA ALA A 208 -7.71 10.65 -14.74
C ALA A 208 -8.37 10.44 -16.11
N ARG A 209 -7.58 10.12 -17.15
CA ARG A 209 -8.06 9.90 -18.53
C ARG A 209 -9.06 10.95 -19.02
N GLY A 210 -8.76 12.22 -18.78
CA GLY A 210 -9.61 13.34 -19.21
C GLY A 210 -10.82 13.65 -18.31
N HIS A 211 -11.19 12.74 -17.40
CA HIS A 211 -12.17 13.02 -16.35
C HIS A 211 -11.51 13.78 -15.19
N THR A 212 -12.20 14.77 -14.64
CA THR A 212 -11.75 15.55 -13.49
C THR A 212 -12.82 15.55 -12.41
N GLU A 213 -12.39 15.31 -11.18
CA GLU A 213 -13.21 15.39 -9.98
C GLU A 213 -12.53 16.34 -9.00
N SER A 214 -13.29 17.24 -8.38
CA SER A 214 -12.78 18.17 -7.38
C SER A 214 -13.70 18.20 -6.16
N ASN A 215 -13.11 18.36 -4.99
CA ASN A 215 -13.79 18.41 -3.72
C ASN A 215 -13.26 19.59 -2.91
N GLU A 216 -14.11 20.57 -2.66
CA GLU A 216 -13.77 21.73 -1.82
C GLU A 216 -14.02 21.45 -0.33
N GLY A 217 -14.82 20.42 -0.02
CA GLY A 217 -15.19 20.02 1.32
C GLY A 217 -14.32 18.90 1.89
N ASP A 218 -14.58 18.55 3.16
CA ASP A 218 -13.90 17.43 3.84
C ASP A 218 -14.66 16.11 3.71
N SER A 219 -15.79 16.10 2.99
CA SER A 219 -16.57 14.91 2.69
C SER A 219 -15.83 13.98 1.75
N LEU A 220 -16.17 12.70 1.79
CA LEU A 220 -15.67 11.73 0.82
C LEU A 220 -16.50 11.77 -0.46
N ILE A 221 -15.87 11.57 -1.62
CA ILE A 221 -16.52 11.39 -2.91
C ILE A 221 -16.16 10.01 -3.47
N ASP A 222 -17.17 9.21 -3.78
CA ASP A 222 -17.06 7.96 -4.53
C ASP A 222 -17.74 8.14 -5.89
N THR A 223 -17.00 7.92 -6.97
CA THR A 223 -17.49 8.13 -8.34
C THR A 223 -17.30 6.86 -9.17
N SER A 224 -18.25 6.59 -10.07
CA SER A 224 -18.14 5.56 -11.10
C SER A 224 -18.72 6.10 -12.40
N VAL A 225 -17.87 6.35 -13.39
CA VAL A 225 -18.25 6.99 -14.66
C VAL A 225 -17.70 6.23 -15.84
N SER A 226 -18.45 6.21 -16.94
CA SER A 226 -17.91 5.76 -18.22
C SER A 226 -17.04 6.87 -18.79
N ILE A 227 -15.83 6.52 -19.20
CA ILE A 227 -14.90 7.38 -19.92
C ILE A 227 -14.79 6.92 -21.39
N PRO A 228 -14.52 7.86 -22.32
CA PRO A 228 -14.36 7.54 -23.75
C PRO A 228 -13.22 6.55 -24.05
#